data_AF-A0A2V8UTF0-F1
#
_entry.id   AF-A0A2V8UTF0-F1
#
_cell.length_a   1.000
_cell.length_b   1.000
_cell.length_c   1.000
_cell.angle_alpha   90.00
_cell.angle_beta   90.00
_cell.angle_gamma   90.00
#
_symmetry.space_group_name_H-M   'P 1'
#
loop_
_entity.id
_entity.type
_entity.pdbx_description
1 polymer ?
#
loop_
_entity_poly.entity_id
_entity_poly.type
_entity_poly.pdbx_seq_one_letter_code
_entity_poly.pdbx_strand_id
1 'polypeptide(L)'
;MEWLFWGWFKAFLQYSFYPVVANAYLFVFGSMLVHLVDSHPPPYDGATIALLFAPLLFLLIAFTCGVVKIPSLVSSLFSGSSGESVIPKIL
;
A
#
# COMPACT_ATOMS: atom_id res chain seq x y z
N MET A 1 6.79 28.32 23.34
CA MET A 1 7.80 27.29 22.97
C MET A 1 7.17 25.92 22.76
N GLU A 2 6.28 25.50 23.66
CA GLU A 2 5.48 24.27 23.58
C GLU A 2 4.72 24.05 22.26
N TRP A 3 4.13 25.08 21.66
CA TRP A 3 3.46 24.96 20.37
C TRP A 3 4.41 24.58 19.22
N LEU A 4 5.59 25.20 19.16
CA LEU A 4 6.59 24.92 18.14
C LEU A 4 7.17 23.51 18.31
N PHE A 5 7.42 23.12 19.56
CA PHE A 5 7.85 21.75 19.88
C PHE A 5 6.81 20.72 19.44
N TRP A 6 5.53 20.95 19.73
CA TRP A 6 4.49 20.01 19.33
C TRP A 6 4.25 19.94 17.82
N GLY A 7 4.29 21.08 17.13
CA GLY A 7 4.20 21.11 15.67
C GLY A 7 5.36 20.37 14.99
N TRP A 8 6.59 20.61 15.47
CA TRP A 8 7.78 19.94 14.96
C TRP A 8 7.77 18.43 15.25
N PHE A 9 7.44 18.04 16.48
CA PHE A 9 7.42 16.63 16.87
C PHE A 9 6.39 15.83 16.06
N LYS A 10 5.22 16.41 15.78
CA LYS A 10 4.22 15.79 14.91
C LYS A 10 4.75 15.56 13.48
N ALA A 11 5.46 16.55 12.91
CA ALA A 11 6.06 16.42 11.59
C ALA A 11 7.20 15.39 11.54
N PHE A 12 8.04 15.36 12.58
CA PHE A 12 9.11 14.37 12.73
C PHE A 12 8.56 12.94 12.77
N LEU A 13 7.47 12.75 13.52
CA LEU A 13 6.83 11.44 13.66
C LEU A 13 6.19 10.99 12.32
N GLN A 14 5.53 11.89 11.60
CA GLN A 14 5.02 11.59 10.25
C GLN A 14 6.14 11.20 9.28
N TYR A 15 7.25 11.94 9.27
CA TYR A 15 8.40 11.63 8.41
C TYR A 15 8.99 10.25 8.71
N SER A 16 9.13 9.91 9.98
CA SER A 16 9.68 8.62 10.41
C SER A 16 8.83 7.41 9.99
N PHE A 17 7.53 7.60 9.71
CA PHE A 17 6.64 6.54 9.27
C PHE A 17 6.60 6.30 7.75
N TYR A 18 7.13 7.22 6.94
CA TYR A 18 7.28 6.99 5.49
C TYR A 18 8.00 5.68 5.16
N PRO A 19 9.19 5.38 5.72
CA PRO A 19 9.87 4.12 5.42
C PRO A 19 9.10 2.89 5.91
N VAL A 20 8.36 3.01 7.02
CA VAL A 20 7.54 1.91 7.56
C VAL A 20 6.39 1.58 6.60
N VAL A 21 5.65 2.60 6.17
CA VAL A 21 4.53 2.41 5.22
C VAL A 21 5.04 1.96 3.85
N ALA A 22 6.17 2.49 3.38
CA ALA A 22 6.79 2.04 2.13
C ALA A 22 7.18 0.55 2.21
N ASN A 23 7.78 0.11 3.30
CA ASN A 23 8.17 -1.29 3.48
C ASN A 23 6.94 -2.21 3.58
N ALA A 24 5.90 -1.80 4.31
CA ALA A 24 4.64 -2.55 4.38
C ALA A 24 3.96 -2.67 3.01
N TYR A 25 3.95 -1.58 2.23
CA TYR A 25 3.41 -1.58 0.87
C TYR A 25 4.19 -2.52 -0.06
N LEU A 26 5.52 -2.46 -0.02
CA LEU A 26 6.39 -3.37 -0.77
C LEU A 26 6.17 -4.84 -0.39
N PHE A 27 5.97 -5.13 0.89
CA PHE A 27 5.69 -6.49 1.37
C PHE A 27 4.39 -7.05 0.80
N VAL A 28 3.30 -6.27 0.86
CA VAL A 28 2.00 -6.67 0.29
C VAL A 28 2.11 -6.88 -1.21
N PHE A 29 2.78 -5.96 -1.91
CA PHE A 29 3.00 -6.07 -3.34
C PHE A 29 3.84 -7.30 -3.72
N GLY A 30 4.93 -7.55 -3.00
CA GLY A 30 5.78 -8.72 -3.19
C GLY A 30 5.01 -10.03 -2.99
N SER A 31 4.19 -10.10 -1.94
CA SER A 31 3.32 -11.26 -1.68
C SER A 31 2.32 -11.49 -2.81
N MET A 32 1.68 -10.42 -3.33
CA MET A 32 0.80 -10.52 -4.50
C MET A 32 1.53 -11.03 -5.74
N LEU A 33 2.74 -10.55 -6.00
CA LEU A 33 3.55 -10.98 -7.14
C LEU A 33 3.92 -12.47 -7.03
N VAL A 34 4.34 -12.91 -5.84
CA VAL A 34 4.64 -14.33 -5.57
C VAL A 34 3.40 -15.18 -5.80
N HIS A 35 2.23 -14.79 -5.27
CA HIS A 35 0.98 -15.53 -5.50
C HIS A 35 0.58 -15.56 -6.98
N LEU A 36 0.81 -14.49 -7.74
CA LEU A 36 0.54 -14.47 -9.19
C LEU A 36 1.36 -15.53 -9.93
N VAL A 37 2.63 -15.70 -9.54
CA VAL A 37 3.53 -16.69 -10.14
C VAL A 37 3.16 -18.11 -9.67
N ASP A 38 2.91 -18.30 -8.38
CA ASP A 38 2.58 -19.60 -7.79
C ASP A 38 1.23 -20.15 -8.27
N SER A 39 0.27 -19.27 -8.57
CA SER A 39 -1.03 -19.65 -9.15
C SER A 39 -0.92 -20.29 -10.54
N HIS A 40 0.20 -20.08 -11.24
CA HIS A 40 0.47 -20.67 -12.55
C HIS A 40 1.75 -21.53 -12.50
N PRO A 41 1.64 -22.76 -11.96
CA PRO A 41 2.74 -23.71 -11.98
C PRO A 41 3.06 -24.15 -13.42
N PRO A 42 4.31 -24.55 -13.70
CA PRO A 42 4.73 -25.04 -15.02
C PRO A 42 3.91 -26.26 -15.46
N PRO A 43 3.74 -26.51 -16.78
CA PRO A 43 4.52 -25.96 -17.89
C PRO A 43 4.01 -24.62 -18.43
N TYR A 44 4.95 -23.72 -18.73
CA TYR A 44 4.65 -22.42 -19.34
C TYR A 44 4.57 -22.57 -20.86
N ASP A 45 3.36 -22.69 -21.38
CA ASP A 45 3.10 -22.57 -22.82
C ASP A 45 3.12 -21.09 -23.26
N GLY A 46 3.46 -20.82 -24.52
CA GLY A 46 3.50 -19.46 -25.07
C GLY A 46 2.17 -18.70 -24.91
N ALA A 47 1.04 -19.41 -24.99
CA ALA A 47 -0.28 -18.83 -24.76
C ALA A 47 -0.49 -18.42 -23.28
N THR A 48 -0.01 -19.23 -22.34
CA THR A 48 -0.09 -18.95 -20.89
C THR A 48 0.76 -17.75 -20.51
N ILE A 49 1.96 -17.61 -21.08
CA ILE A 49 2.84 -16.44 -20.86
C ILE A 49 2.18 -15.16 -21.39
N ALA A 50 1.61 -15.21 -22.60
CA ALA A 50 0.92 -14.06 -23.18
C ALA A 50 -0.29 -13.63 -22.33
N LEU A 51 -1.02 -14.58 -21.76
CA LEU A 51 -2.15 -14.31 -20.88
C LEU A 51 -1.71 -13.74 -19.51
N LEU A 52 -0.60 -14.23 -18.95
CA LEU A 52 -0.04 -13.76 -17.68
C LEU A 52 0.59 -12.35 -17.78
N PHE A 53 0.98 -11.93 -18.98
CA PHE A 53 1.54 -10.62 -19.23
C PHE A 53 0.56 -9.48 -18.93
N ALA A 54 -0.74 -9.67 -19.23
CA ALA A 54 -1.78 -8.68 -18.96
C ALA A 54 -1.97 -8.37 -17.45
N PRO A 55 -2.19 -9.35 -16.56
CA PRO A 55 -2.29 -9.09 -15.12
C PRO A 55 -0.96 -8.60 -14.52
N LEU A 56 0.19 -9.02 -15.06
CA LEU A 56 1.49 -8.50 -14.64
C LEU A 56 1.63 -6.99 -14.94
N LEU A 57 1.24 -6.55 -16.15
CA LEU A 57 1.22 -5.14 -16.51
C LEU A 57 0.26 -4.34 -15.63
N PHE A 58 -0.95 -4.86 -15.40
CA PHE A 58 -1.92 -4.21 -14.53
C PHE A 58 -1.37 -4.06 -13.10
N LEU A 59 -0.73 -5.09 -12.57
CA LEU A 59 -0.08 -5.10 -11.27
C LEU A 59 1.04 -4.03 -11.19
N LEU A 60 1.86 -3.89 -12.24
CA LEU A 60 2.92 -2.89 -12.32
C LEU A 60 2.38 -1.45 -12.37
N ILE A 61 1.29 -1.22 -13.11
CA ILE A 61 0.61 0.07 -13.17
C ILE A 61 0.00 0.40 -11.80
N ALA A 62 -0.69 -0.55 -11.18
CA ALA A 62 -1.26 -0.40 -9.85
C ALA A 62 -0.16 -0.09 -8.81
N PHE A 63 1.00 -0.75 -8.92
CA PHE A 63 2.16 -0.49 -8.08
C PHE A 63 2.59 0.97 -8.15
N THR A 64 2.82 1.45 -9.37
CA THR A 64 3.31 2.82 -9.64
C THR A 64 2.31 3.85 -9.12
N CYS A 65 1.01 3.64 -9.35
CA CYS A 65 -0.06 4.50 -8.84
C CYS A 65 -0.13 4.49 -7.31
N GLY A 66 0.05 3.33 -6.68
CA GLY A 66 0.03 3.21 -5.22
C GLY A 66 1.23 3.85 -4.52
N VAL A 67 2.42 3.84 -5.14
CA VAL A 67 3.61 4.54 -4.59
C VAL A 67 3.36 6.03 -4.42
N VAL A 68 2.70 6.66 -5.39
CA VAL A 68 2.33 8.09 -5.33
C VAL A 68 1.33 8.39 -4.20
N LYS A 69 0.59 7.38 -3.73
CA LYS A 69 -0.39 7.51 -2.64
C LYS A 69 0.20 7.23 -1.25
N ILE A 70 1.44 6.74 -1.13
CA ILE A 70 2.10 6.52 0.17
C ILE A 70 2.06 7.77 1.08
N PRO A 71 2.34 9.00 0.59
CA PRO A 71 2.23 10.22 1.40
C PRO A 71 0.83 10.42 1.99
N SER A 72 -0.21 10.15 1.19
CA SER A 72 -1.60 10.28 1.63
C SER A 72 -1.97 9.24 2.70
N LEU A 73 -1.46 8.01 2.60
CA LEU A 73 -1.67 6.96 3.60
C LEU A 73 -1.04 7.33 4.95
N VAL A 74 0.21 7.82 4.93
CA VAL A 74 0.89 8.31 6.14
C VAL A 74 0.09 9.48 6.73
N SER A 75 -0.36 10.44 5.91
CA SER A 75 -1.17 11.55 6.41
C SER A 75 -2.50 11.11 7.04
N SER A 76 -3.14 10.08 6.47
CA SER A 76 -4.42 9.53 6.94
C SER A 76 -4.28 8.80 8.28
N LEU A 77 -3.18 8.06 8.48
CA LEU A 77 -2.86 7.42 9.77
C LEU A 77 -2.75 8.44 10.91
N PHE A 78 -2.24 9.64 10.62
CA PHE A 78 -2.05 10.70 11.61
C PHE A 78 -3.16 11.76 11.63
N SER A 79 -4.15 11.68 10.74
CA SER A 79 -5.30 12.58 10.70
C SER A 79 -6.54 12.05 11.43
N GLY A 80 -6.49 10.83 11.98
CA GLY A 80 -7.49 10.32 12.93
C GLY A 80 -8.81 9.83 12.30
N SER A 81 -8.84 9.55 11.00
CA SER A 81 -10.03 9.04 10.28
C SER A 81 -10.07 7.50 10.19
N SER A 82 -9.40 6.79 11.08
CA SER A 82 -9.34 5.32 11.12
C SER A 82 -10.36 4.68 12.06
N GLY A 83 -11.29 5.48 12.62
CA GLY A 83 -12.24 5.07 13.65
C GLY A 83 -13.72 5.38 13.37
N GLU A 84 -14.14 5.63 12.13
CA GLU A 84 -15.56 5.56 11.75
C GLU A 84 -15.95 4.07 11.78
N SER A 85 -16.09 3.55 12.99
CA SER A 85 -16.67 2.26 13.28
C SER A 85 -18.02 2.22 12.59
N VAL A 86 -18.15 1.35 11.59
CA VAL A 86 -19.42 0.99 10.97
C VAL A 86 -20.22 0.20 12.01
N ILE A 87 -20.64 0.84 13.10
CA ILE A 87 -21.73 0.34 13.93
C ILE A 87 -22.98 0.71 13.13
N PRO A 88 -23.64 -0.26 12.46
CA PRO A 88 -24.94 0.03 11.90
C PRO A 88 -25.81 0.47 13.07
N LYS A 89 -26.37 1.68 12.95
CA LYS A 89 -27.39 2.17 13.88
C LYS A 89 -28.66 1.37 13.58
N ILE A 90 -28.70 0.11 14.02
CA ILE A 90 -29.89 -0.72 13.99
C ILE A 90 -30.75 -0.20 15.13
N LEU A 91 -31.68 0.68 14.74
CA LEU A 91 -32.82 1.10 15.53
C LEU A 91 -33.82 -0.06 15.60
#